data_AF-A0A553N7N7-F1
#
_entry.id   AF-A0A553N7N7-F1
#
_cell.length_a   1.000
_cell.length_b   1.000
_cell.length_c   1.000
_cell.angle_alpha   90.00
_cell.angle_beta   90.00
_cell.angle_gamma   90.00
#
_symmetry.space_group_name_H-M   'P 1'
#
loop_
_entity.id
_entity.type
_entity.pdbx_description
1 polymer ?
#
loop_
_entity_poly.entity_id
_entity_poly.type
_entity_poly.pdbx_seq_one_letter_code
_entity_poly.pdbx_strand_id
1 'polypeptide(L)'
;MVTMKLRRPYTTASIWSSGKITCTGANSEDHAKIAARRYARLLQKLGFNIRFKNFRVVNVLGSCSLPFAIKITQFSQKYKEAR
;
A
#
# COMPACT_ATOMS: atom_id res chain seq x y z
N MET A 1 -9.81 -1.20 14.74
CA MET A 1 -9.06 -0.71 13.56
C MET A 1 -9.91 0.35 12.89
N VAL A 2 -9.35 1.53 12.60
CA VAL A 2 -10.08 2.61 11.91
C VAL A 2 -9.53 2.76 10.49
N THR A 3 -10.42 2.96 9.52
CA THR A 3 -10.05 3.17 8.12
C THR A 3 -10.23 4.64 7.75
N MET A 4 -9.21 5.24 7.16
CA MET A 4 -9.23 6.63 6.72
C MET A 4 -8.84 6.72 5.24
N LYS A 5 -9.67 7.37 4.43
CA LYS A 5 -9.43 7.51 2.98
C LYS A 5 -9.06 8.94 2.62
N LEU A 6 -8.07 9.10 1.76
CA LEU A 6 -7.74 10.37 1.13
C LEU A 6 -8.18 10.33 -0.33
N ARG A 7 -8.70 11.45 -0.83
CA ARG A 7 -9.06 11.60 -2.26
C ARG A 7 -7.84 11.88 -3.14
N ARG A 8 -6.88 12.65 -2.64
CA ARG A 8 -5.66 13.05 -3.37
C ARG A 8 -4.46 12.97 -2.43
N PRO A 9 -3.42 12.17 -2.72
CA PRO A 9 -3.49 10.98 -3.58
C PRO A 9 -4.62 10.04 -3.11
N TYR A 10 -5.19 9.26 -4.03
CA TYR A 10 -6.23 8.29 -3.67
C TYR A 10 -5.60 7.14 -2.90
N THR A 11 -5.69 7.18 -1.58
CA THR A 11 -5.07 6.18 -0.71
C THR A 11 -6.01 5.82 0.42
N THR A 12 -5.82 4.63 0.96
CA THR A 12 -6.51 4.16 2.17
C THR A 12 -5.49 3.90 3.26
N ALA A 13 -5.76 4.38 4.47
CA ALA A 13 -4.95 4.09 5.66
C ALA A 13 -5.75 3.23 6.64
N SER A 14 -5.13 2.17 7.12
CA SER A 14 -5.59 1.35 8.24
C SER A 14 -4.81 1.76 9.49
N ILE A 15 -5.51 2.28 10.49
CA ILE A 15 -4.95 2.82 11.73
C ILE A 15 -5.29 1.86 12.87
N TRP A 16 -4.26 1.38 13.56
CA TRP A 16 -4.37 0.48 14.70
C TRP A 16 -4.25 1.24 16.02
N SER A 17 -4.81 0.70 17.10
CA SER A 17 -4.71 1.29 18.45
C SER A 17 -3.26 1.40 18.95
N SER A 18 -2.35 0.57 18.42
CA SER A 18 -0.92 0.65 18.67
C SER A 18 -0.23 1.87 18.05
N GLY A 19 -0.95 2.69 17.28
CA GLY A 19 -0.39 3.82 16.53
C GLY A 19 0.29 3.42 15.21
N LYS A 20 0.33 2.13 14.88
CA LYS A 20 0.79 1.68 13.55
C LYS A 20 -0.23 2.09 12.49
N ILE A 21 0.26 2.70 11.41
CA ILE A 21 -0.55 3.12 10.27
C ILE A 21 -0.02 2.42 9.02
N THR A 22 -0.89 1.68 8.35
CA THR A 22 -0.59 1.07 7.05
C THR A 22 -1.32 1.86 5.96
N CYS A 23 -0.59 2.34 4.95
CA CYS A 23 -1.16 3.05 3.81
C CYS A 23 -1.10 2.18 2.56
N THR A 24 -2.19 2.10 1.80
CA THR A 24 -2.32 1.34 0.56
C THR A 24 -2.94 2.19 -0.57
N GLY A 25 -2.65 1.82 -1.81
CA GLY A 25 -3.20 2.47 -3.01
C GLY A 25 -2.34 3.58 -3.64
N ALA A 26 -1.12 3.80 -3.14
CA ALA A 26 -0.18 4.72 -3.78
C ALA A 26 0.51 4.05 -4.97
N ASN A 27 0.62 4.78 -6.09
CA ASN A 27 1.24 4.28 -7.33
C ASN A 27 2.77 4.44 -7.38
N SER A 28 3.35 5.20 -6.44
CA SER A 28 4.78 5.37 -6.31
C SER A 28 5.18 5.52 -4.85
N GLU A 29 6.46 5.31 -4.55
CA GLU A 29 7.00 5.49 -3.20
C GLU A 29 6.87 6.94 -2.73
N ASP A 30 7.07 7.91 -3.62
CA ASP A 30 6.91 9.33 -3.32
C ASP A 30 5.45 9.67 -2.97
N HIS A 31 4.49 9.15 -3.75
CA HIS A 31 3.07 9.31 -3.46
C HIS A 31 2.69 8.65 -2.13
N ALA A 32 3.27 7.48 -1.81
CA ALA A 32 3.05 6.80 -0.55
C ALA A 32 3.57 7.64 0.63
N LYS A 33 4.76 8.22 0.50
CA LYS A 33 5.37 9.08 1.53
C LYS A 33 4.57 10.36 1.76
N ILE A 34 4.11 11.00 0.69
CA ILE A 34 3.24 12.18 0.75
C ILE A 34 1.91 11.83 1.42
N ALA A 35 1.27 10.72 1.02
CA ALA A 35 0.02 10.25 1.62
C ALA A 35 0.19 10.01 3.12
N ALA A 36 1.22 9.26 3.52
CA ALA A 36 1.50 8.93 4.91
C ALA A 36 1.75 10.19 5.77
N ARG A 37 2.47 11.19 5.24
CA ARG A 37 2.63 12.50 5.91
C ARG A 37 1.32 13.25 6.06
N ARG A 38 0.45 13.20 5.05
CA ARG A 38 -0.88 13.84 5.09
C ARG A 38 -1.78 13.19 6.14
N TYR A 39 -1.77 11.86 6.24
CA TYR A 39 -2.48 11.15 7.32
C TYR A 39 -2.01 11.62 8.69
N ALA A 40 -0.69 11.64 8.92
CA ALA A 40 -0.13 12.12 10.18
C ALA A 40 -0.55 13.57 10.47
N ARG A 41 -0.53 14.46 9.46
CA ARG A 41 -0.91 15.86 9.63
C ARG A 41 -2.39 16.06 9.92
N LEU A 42 -3.27 15.28 9.29
CA LEU A 42 -4.72 15.32 9.55
C LEU A 42 -5.03 14.87 10.98
N LEU A 43 -4.39 13.79 11.43
CA LEU A 43 -4.57 13.33 12.80
C LEU A 43 -3.99 14.31 13.83
N GLN A 44 -2.87 14.99 13.52
CA GLN A 44 -2.39 16.11 14.35
C GLN A 44 -3.42 17.24 14.46
N LYS A 45 -4.08 17.59 13.35
CA LYS A 45 -5.13 18.62 13.35
C LYS A 45 -6.36 18.23 14.16
N LEU A 46 -6.61 16.93 14.35
CA LEU A 46 -7.66 16.42 15.24
C LEU A 46 -7.26 16.44 16.72
N GLY A 47 -6.05 16.91 17.06
CA GLY A 47 -5.58 17.05 18.45
C GLY A 47 -4.76 15.87 18.97
N PHE A 48 -4.43 14.88 18.15
CA PHE A 48 -3.61 13.75 18.58
C PHE A 48 -2.11 14.08 18.55
N ASN A 49 -1.38 13.65 19.59
CA ASN A 49 0.08 13.78 19.64
C ASN A 49 0.77 12.78 18.70
N ILE A 50 1.01 13.19 17.46
CA ILE A 50 1.53 12.32 16.41
C ILE A 50 2.87 12.81 15.88
N ARG A 51 3.81 11.87 15.74
CA ARG A 51 5.10 12.09 15.08
C ARG A 51 5.25 11.12 13.93
N PHE A 52 5.56 11.65 12.74
CA PHE A 52 5.84 10.84 11.56
C PHE A 52 7.24 10.24 11.68
N LYS A 53 7.33 8.92 11.89
CA LYS A 53 8.59 8.18 12.03
C LYS A 53 8.49 6.83 11.33
N ASN A 54 9.64 6.22 11.00
CA ASN A 54 9.74 4.85 10.50
C ASN A 54 8.90 4.55 9.26
N PHE A 55 8.87 5.47 8.29
CA PHE A 55 8.27 5.19 7.00
C PHE A 55 9.07 4.12 6.26
N ARG A 56 8.40 3.04 5.86
CA ARG A 56 8.98 1.93 5.10
C ARG A 56 7.96 1.37 4.12
N VAL A 57 8.40 1.12 2.88
CA VAL A 57 7.63 0.36 1.89
C VAL A 57 7.67 -1.11 2.28
N VAL A 58 6.49 -1.74 2.44
CA VAL A 58 6.37 -3.14 2.88
C VAL A 58 5.94 -4.08 1.76
N ASN A 59 5.32 -3.56 0.71
CA ASN A 59 4.84 -4.34 -0.41
C ASN A 59 4.75 -3.42 -1.64
N VAL A 60 5.01 -3.98 -2.82
CA VAL A 60 4.86 -3.34 -4.12
C VAL A 60 4.12 -4.33 -5.02
N LEU A 61 3.05 -3.88 -5.65
CA LEU A 61 2.31 -4.67 -6.65
C LEU A 61 2.69 -4.19 -8.05
N GLY A 62 3.30 -5.06 -8.83
CA GLY A 62 3.54 -4.85 -10.25
C GLY A 62 2.56 -5.68 -11.07
N SER A 63 1.96 -5.07 -12.10
CA SER A 63 1.16 -5.78 -13.09
C SER A 63 1.81 -5.65 -14.46
N CYS A 64 1.77 -6.73 -15.24
CA CYS A 64 2.16 -6.72 -16.65
C CYS A 64 1.12 -7.49 -17.47
N SER A 65 1.00 -7.12 -18.74
CA SER A 65 0.19 -7.85 -19.71
C SER A 65 1.12 -8.49 -20.73
N LEU A 66 0.92 -9.77 -21.00
CA LEU A 66 1.70 -10.48 -22.01
C LEU A 66 1.03 -10.31 -23.38
N PRO A 67 1.82 -10.24 -24.47
CA PRO A 67 1.28 -10.10 -25.82
C PRO A 67 0.63 -11.40 -26.35
N PHE A 68 0.59 -12.46 -25.54
CA PHE A 68 0.02 -13.76 -25.90
C PHE A 68 -0.69 -14.40 -24.70
N ALA A 69 -1.62 -15.31 -24.99
CA ALA A 69 -2.33 -16.08 -23.97
C ALA A 69 -1.49 -17.28 -23.49
N ILE A 70 -1.56 -17.58 -22.19
CA ILE A 70 -0.91 -18.76 -21.59
C ILE A 70 -1.93 -19.87 -21.35
N LYS A 71 -1.65 -21.07 -21.84
CA LYS A 71 -2.38 -22.28 -21.44
C LYS A 71 -1.93 -22.73 -20.05
N ILE A 72 -2.60 -22.23 -19.02
CA ILE A 72 -2.19 -22.38 -17.60
C ILE A 72 -1.97 -23.85 -17.22
N THR A 73 -2.83 -24.78 -17.66
CA THR A 73 -2.71 -26.21 -17.34
C THR A 73 -1.40 -26.82 -17.85
N GLN A 74 -1.03 -26.57 -19.10
CA GLN A 74 0.20 -27.09 -19.69
C GLN A 74 1.44 -26.44 -19.08
N PHE A 75 1.37 -25.13 -18.83
CA PHE A 75 2.44 -24.38 -18.19
C PHE A 75 2.72 -24.90 -16.78
N SER A 76 1.69 -25.07 -15.97
CA SER A 76 1.78 -25.59 -14.60
C SER A 76 2.34 -27.03 -14.55
N GLN A 77 1.92 -27.90 -15.48
CA GLN A 77 2.43 -29.27 -15.56
C GLN A 77 3.92 -29.33 -15.94
N LYS A 78 4.37 -28.42 -16.82
CA LYS A 78 5.77 -28.36 -17.29
C LYS A 78 6.72 -27.79 -16.24
N TYR A 79 6.26 -26.83 -15.43
CA TYR A 79 7.09 -26.11 -14.45
C TYR A 79 6.62 -26.36 -13.00
N LYS A 80 6.61 -27.63 -12.57
CA LYS A 80 6.14 -28.03 -11.22
C LYS A 80 7.02 -27.53 -10.07
N GLU A 81 8.28 -27.21 -10.34
CA GLU A 81 9.26 -26.76 -9.34
C GLU A 81 9.23 -25.25 -9.08
N ALA A 82 8.48 -24.48 -9.91
CA ALA A 82 8.24 -23.06 -9.66
C ALA A 82 7.22 -22.90 -8.53
N ARG A 83 7.65 -23.20 -7.31
CA ARG A 83 6.88 -23.03 -6.07
C ARG A 83 7.46 -21.90 -5.24
#